data_AF-A0A6C1QM83-F1
#
_entry.id   AF-A0A6C1QM83-F1
#
_cell.length_a   1.000
_cell.length_b   1.000
_cell.length_c   1.000
_cell.angle_alpha   90.00
_cell.angle_beta   90.00
_cell.angle_gamma   90.00
#
_symmetry.space_group_name_H-M   'P 1'
#
loop_
_entity.id
_entity.type
_entity.pdbx_description
1 polymer ?
#
loop_
_entity_poly.entity_id
_entity_poly.type
_entity_poly.pdbx_seq_one_letter_code
_entity_poly.pdbx_strand_id
1 'polypeptide(L)'
;MKKFTITRILMLLGLFLISSGIHSTNKESIFDNIFTVMERTSSAGNLPGIIDNAGANRGAGFNGRYVFVASRQSGDYVYYWDVTNPDAPVQELNISGIGGGTFTLADLTAIGNHVFASNMVMPGIFKIYHWNGIGAQPSVLIEYDSGTARLGDAFTVMGDPDDFAMIIVSQHGGKSFYVWAMENGELNFDEPLVVTIDDLPANANFSRVTLPDGEDEFPVVSGPAGVFVLGEDEDIILTIEQSFFPGWPMYVNIFAYEGGRYFAFMHVKDNPAANVMYVLDITEGEDVLEALQILKNGTFAAKVLHSHDMGSIANGNASVSMDVVIDSFGNLWLMGFAAGNGFVVQRIGDAGPDGLLLPFMETFDGEGEDTPDTWLPEGWISFTLDDDGEEFNWYWSPGPSANPNGQMRSQSAYQDDGTWYVLNPDNWLVTPQIYMSEISGDEIIELSFKIGTGAQTPGFK
;
A
#
# COMPACT_ATOMS: atom_id res chain seq x y z
N MET A 1 -26.71 27.73 4.73
CA MET A 1 -25.65 26.69 4.74
C MET A 1 -24.45 27.24 3.99
N LYS A 2 -23.29 27.33 4.63
CA LYS A 2 -22.04 27.65 3.92
C LYS A 2 -21.69 26.42 3.08
N LYS A 3 -21.50 26.57 1.77
CA LYS A 3 -20.95 25.52 0.92
C LYS A 3 -19.53 25.23 1.41
N PHE A 4 -19.32 24.08 2.04
CA PHE A 4 -18.00 23.50 2.19
C PHE A 4 -17.75 22.73 0.88
N THR A 5 -16.89 23.28 0.02
CA THR A 5 -16.38 22.56 -1.15
C THR A 5 -15.33 21.55 -0.69
N ILE A 6 -15.22 20.41 -1.37
CA ILE A 6 -14.22 19.37 -1.07
C ILE A 6 -12.81 20.00 -0.95
N THR A 7 -12.52 20.98 -1.80
CA THR A 7 -11.28 21.75 -1.84
C THR A 7 -10.99 22.54 -0.56
N ARG A 8 -12.02 22.99 0.18
CA ARG A 8 -11.80 23.65 1.50
C ARG A 8 -11.49 22.68 2.62
N ILE A 9 -11.91 21.43 2.48
CA ILE A 9 -11.54 20.34 3.39
C ILE A 9 -10.10 19.91 3.08
N LEU A 10 -9.74 19.79 1.79
CA LEU A 10 -8.38 19.51 1.34
C LEU A 10 -7.38 20.66 1.60
N MET A 11 -7.79 21.93 1.51
CA MET A 11 -6.93 23.07 1.88
C MET A 11 -6.59 23.13 3.38
N LEU A 12 -7.31 22.41 4.25
CA LEU A 12 -6.91 22.24 5.65
C LEU A 12 -5.75 21.23 5.82
N LEU A 13 -5.53 20.33 4.84
CA LEU A 13 -4.40 19.39 4.81
C LEU A 13 -3.10 20.01 4.29
N GLY A 14 -3.18 21.03 3.44
CA GLY A 14 -2.02 21.59 2.74
C GLY A 14 -1.15 22.50 3.59
N LEU A 15 -0.28 21.96 4.46
CA LEU A 15 0.84 22.72 5.01
C LEU A 15 2.13 21.93 5.25
N PHE A 16 2.55 21.07 4.31
CA PHE A 16 3.96 20.66 4.18
C PHE A 16 4.27 20.34 2.70
N LEU A 17 4.96 21.26 2.01
CA LEU A 17 5.51 21.02 0.67
C LEU A 17 7.04 21.09 0.75
N ILE A 18 7.70 19.96 0.51
CA ILE A 18 9.13 19.92 0.16
C ILE A 18 9.19 19.62 -1.33
N SER A 19 9.46 20.64 -2.15
CA SER A 19 9.70 20.45 -3.57
C SER A 19 11.09 19.86 -3.80
N SER A 20 11.20 18.57 -4.06
CA SER A 20 12.42 17.95 -4.59
C SER A 20 12.42 18.02 -6.12
N GLY A 21 13.30 18.83 -6.69
CA GLY A 21 13.44 18.96 -8.14
C GLY A 21 13.93 17.66 -8.79
N ILE A 22 13.16 17.13 -9.73
CA ILE A 22 13.46 15.90 -10.47
C ILE A 22 14.54 16.19 -11.53
N HIS A 23 15.70 15.53 -11.42
CA HIS A 23 16.71 15.50 -12.49
C HIS A 23 16.61 14.18 -13.25
N SER A 24 16.30 14.24 -14.56
CA SER A 24 16.28 13.09 -15.45
C SER A 24 17.70 12.64 -15.79
N THR A 25 18.08 11.44 -15.35
CA THR A 25 19.21 10.68 -15.89
C THR A 25 18.67 9.48 -16.68
N ASN A 26 19.43 8.99 -17.67
CA ASN A 26 19.07 7.82 -18.48
C ASN A 26 18.91 6.59 -17.57
N LYS A 27 17.68 6.33 -17.13
CA LYS A 27 17.34 5.20 -16.26
C LYS A 27 17.05 3.97 -17.11
N GLU A 28 17.79 2.88 -16.84
CA GLU A 28 17.23 1.54 -17.03
C GLU A 28 15.86 1.51 -16.32
N SER A 29 14.87 0.83 -16.90
CA SER A 29 13.52 0.88 -16.36
C SER A 29 13.55 0.30 -14.95
N ILE A 30 13.18 1.08 -13.94
CA ILE A 30 13.12 0.60 -12.56
C ILE A 30 12.17 -0.61 -12.40
N PHE A 31 11.31 -0.85 -13.39
CA PHE A 31 10.41 -2.00 -13.46
C PHE A 31 11.05 -3.26 -14.05
N ASP A 32 12.32 -3.22 -14.49
CA ASP A 32 13.03 -4.38 -15.03
C ASP A 32 13.30 -5.45 -13.93
N ASN A 33 13.31 -5.04 -12.65
CA ASN A 33 13.54 -5.91 -11.49
C ASN A 33 12.27 -6.06 -10.63
N ILE A 34 11.13 -6.36 -11.26
CA ILE A 34 9.89 -6.64 -10.53
C ILE A 34 9.85 -8.08 -10.01
N PHE A 35 9.56 -8.24 -8.71
CA PHE A 35 9.41 -9.53 -8.05
C PHE A 35 7.94 -9.82 -7.76
N THR A 36 7.41 -10.92 -8.27
CA THR A 36 6.09 -11.40 -7.84
C THR A 36 6.21 -12.07 -6.47
N VAL A 37 5.65 -11.43 -5.44
CA VAL A 37 5.66 -11.93 -4.06
C VAL A 37 4.52 -12.92 -3.83
N MET A 38 3.36 -12.64 -4.42
CA MET A 38 2.19 -13.51 -4.29
C MET A 38 1.40 -13.55 -5.60
N GLU A 39 1.11 -14.75 -6.10
CA GLU A 39 0.42 -14.98 -7.37
C GLU A 39 -0.80 -15.87 -7.14
N ARG A 40 -1.99 -15.29 -7.25
CA ARG A 40 -3.29 -15.95 -7.04
C ARG A 40 -4.26 -15.64 -8.19
N THR A 41 -3.74 -15.47 -9.41
CA THR A 41 -4.54 -15.16 -10.59
C THR A 41 -4.97 -16.39 -11.40
N SER A 42 -5.98 -16.18 -12.24
CA SER A 42 -6.49 -17.20 -13.16
C SER A 42 -5.53 -17.50 -14.33
N SER A 43 -4.81 -16.47 -14.82
CA SER A 43 -3.80 -16.61 -15.87
C SER A 43 -2.63 -17.50 -15.44
N ALA A 44 -2.23 -17.43 -14.16
CA ALA A 44 -1.21 -18.28 -13.57
C ALA A 44 -1.71 -19.70 -13.19
N GLY A 45 -3.01 -19.98 -13.33
CA GLY A 45 -3.61 -21.24 -12.88
C GLY A 45 -3.65 -21.41 -11.36
N ASN A 46 -3.49 -20.31 -10.61
CA ASN A 46 -3.38 -20.28 -9.15
C ASN A 46 -4.57 -19.62 -8.45
N LEU A 47 -5.68 -19.38 -9.18
CA LEU A 47 -6.90 -18.76 -8.66
C LEU A 47 -7.51 -19.63 -7.54
N PRO A 48 -7.65 -19.11 -6.31
CA PRO A 48 -8.32 -19.85 -5.24
C PRO A 48 -9.81 -19.99 -5.52
N GLY A 49 -10.34 -21.21 -5.40
CA GLY A 49 -11.77 -21.50 -5.63
C GLY A 49 -12.74 -20.84 -4.64
N ILE A 50 -12.25 -20.15 -3.62
CA ILE A 50 -13.06 -19.31 -2.70
C ILE A 50 -13.29 -17.89 -3.25
N ILE A 51 -12.54 -17.47 -4.27
CA ILE A 51 -12.64 -16.13 -4.89
C ILE A 51 -12.77 -16.17 -6.42
N ASP A 52 -13.15 -17.31 -7.01
CA ASP A 52 -13.19 -17.52 -8.46
C ASP A 52 -14.48 -17.02 -9.14
N ASN A 53 -15.46 -16.55 -8.38
CA ASN A 53 -16.72 -16.03 -8.90
C ASN A 53 -16.73 -14.49 -8.98
N ALA A 54 -16.71 -13.92 -10.20
CA ALA A 54 -16.73 -12.47 -10.38
C ALA A 54 -17.98 -11.78 -9.79
N GLY A 55 -19.11 -12.48 -9.72
CA GLY A 55 -20.36 -11.94 -9.18
C GLY A 55 -20.38 -11.85 -7.64
N ALA A 56 -19.64 -12.74 -6.97
CA ALA A 56 -19.62 -12.88 -5.51
C ALA A 56 -18.41 -12.20 -4.83
N ASN A 57 -17.31 -11.98 -5.55
CA ASN A 57 -16.06 -11.45 -5.00
C ASN A 57 -15.74 -10.11 -5.66
N ARG A 58 -16.12 -9.01 -5.01
CA ARG A 58 -16.23 -7.70 -5.69
C ARG A 58 -15.34 -6.58 -5.14
N GLY A 59 -14.57 -6.85 -4.08
CA GLY A 59 -13.64 -5.90 -3.50
C GLY A 59 -12.44 -6.59 -2.89
N ALA A 60 -11.30 -5.91 -2.97
CA ALA A 60 -10.04 -6.34 -2.38
C ALA A 60 -9.24 -5.11 -1.94
N GLY A 61 -8.30 -5.29 -1.02
CA GLY A 61 -7.41 -4.21 -0.56
C GLY A 61 -6.08 -4.78 -0.13
N PHE A 62 -5.02 -3.97 -0.22
CA PHE A 62 -3.68 -4.34 0.26
C PHE A 62 -3.07 -3.21 1.07
N ASN A 63 -2.51 -3.55 2.23
CA ASN A 63 -1.98 -2.56 3.18
C ASN A 63 -0.45 -2.61 3.35
N GLY A 64 0.27 -3.23 2.43
CA GLY A 64 1.73 -3.44 2.54
C GLY A 64 2.13 -4.78 3.14
N ARG A 65 1.22 -5.49 3.82
CA ARG A 65 1.48 -6.82 4.39
C ARG A 65 0.42 -7.85 4.06
N TYR A 66 -0.85 -7.47 4.15
CA TYR A 66 -1.97 -8.37 3.97
C TYR A 66 -2.75 -7.99 2.73
N VAL A 67 -3.08 -8.99 1.91
CA VAL A 67 -4.13 -8.86 0.89
C VAL A 67 -5.44 -9.28 1.51
N PHE A 68 -6.47 -8.47 1.38
CA PHE A 68 -7.83 -8.73 1.84
C PHE A 68 -8.77 -8.89 0.65
N VAL A 69 -9.73 -9.82 0.72
CA VAL A 69 -10.76 -9.99 -0.31
C VAL A 69 -12.13 -10.22 0.34
N ALA A 70 -13.11 -9.40 -0.04
CA ALA A 70 -14.50 -9.59 0.36
C ALA A 70 -15.18 -10.64 -0.55
N SER A 71 -15.76 -11.66 0.06
CA SER A 71 -16.41 -12.76 -0.63
C SER A 71 -17.83 -13.00 -0.12
N ARG A 72 -18.73 -13.31 -1.05
CA ARG A 72 -20.07 -13.85 -0.77
C ARG A 72 -20.21 -15.31 -1.24
N GLN A 73 -19.09 -15.93 -1.57
CA GLN A 73 -19.06 -17.28 -2.12
C GLN A 73 -19.18 -18.29 -0.99
N SER A 74 -20.26 -19.07 -1.00
CA SER A 74 -20.55 -20.07 0.06
C SER A 74 -20.75 -19.47 1.46
N GLY A 75 -21.14 -18.19 1.53
CA GLY A 75 -21.28 -17.42 2.77
C GLY A 75 -20.64 -16.05 2.63
N ASP A 76 -20.88 -15.16 3.59
CA ASP A 76 -20.20 -13.87 3.66
C ASP A 76 -18.86 -14.07 4.39
N TYR A 77 -17.74 -13.61 3.82
CA TYR A 77 -16.40 -13.72 4.39
C TYR A 77 -15.54 -12.52 4.00
N VAL A 78 -14.57 -12.20 4.84
CA VAL A 78 -13.42 -11.36 4.46
C VAL A 78 -12.16 -12.20 4.65
N TYR A 79 -11.59 -12.65 3.54
CA TYR A 79 -10.38 -13.46 3.53
C TYR A 79 -9.14 -12.58 3.56
N TYR A 80 -8.04 -13.09 4.12
CA TYR A 80 -6.74 -12.45 3.99
C TYR A 80 -5.56 -13.42 3.86
N TRP A 81 -4.49 -12.92 3.24
CA TRP A 81 -3.21 -13.61 3.02
C TRP A 81 -2.05 -12.73 3.50
N ASP A 82 -1.06 -13.32 4.17
CA ASP A 82 0.17 -12.62 4.60
C ASP A 82 1.26 -12.74 3.53
N VAL A 83 1.72 -11.63 2.98
CA VAL A 83 2.77 -11.64 1.94
C VAL A 83 4.14 -12.04 2.48
N THR A 84 4.36 -12.00 3.81
CA THR A 84 5.60 -12.50 4.42
C THR A 84 5.60 -14.02 4.58
N ASN A 85 4.45 -14.67 4.40
CA ASN A 85 4.33 -16.13 4.41
C ASN A 85 3.31 -16.58 3.34
N PRO A 86 3.66 -16.45 2.06
CA PRO A 86 2.70 -16.59 0.97
C PRO A 86 2.14 -18.01 0.82
N ASP A 87 2.81 -19.02 1.38
CA ASP A 87 2.39 -20.42 1.36
C ASP A 87 1.49 -20.79 2.55
N ALA A 88 1.27 -19.87 3.50
CA ALA A 88 0.34 -20.10 4.60
C ALA A 88 -1.09 -20.31 4.08
N PRO A 89 -1.90 -21.12 4.78
CA PRO A 89 -3.33 -21.20 4.52
C PRO A 89 -4.00 -19.82 4.59
N VAL A 90 -5.02 -19.60 3.76
CA VAL A 90 -5.88 -18.42 3.82
C VAL A 90 -6.52 -18.29 5.20
N GLN A 91 -6.66 -17.05 5.67
CA GLN A 91 -7.25 -16.72 6.96
C GLN A 91 -8.51 -15.86 6.77
N GLU A 92 -9.30 -15.70 7.83
CA GLU A 92 -10.59 -14.99 7.80
C GLU A 92 -10.64 -13.93 8.92
N LEU A 93 -11.16 -12.74 8.61
CA LEU A 93 -11.50 -11.75 9.64
C LEU A 93 -12.78 -12.15 10.37
N ASN A 94 -12.93 -11.66 11.60
CA ASN A 94 -14.21 -11.77 12.29
C ASN A 94 -15.27 -10.90 11.61
N ILE A 95 -16.42 -11.46 11.24
CA ILE A 95 -17.53 -10.73 10.60
C ILE A 95 -18.79 -10.68 11.47
N SER A 96 -18.68 -10.98 12.77
CA SER A 96 -19.81 -10.99 13.69
C SER A 96 -20.46 -9.60 13.75
N GLY A 97 -21.77 -9.52 13.49
CA GLY A 97 -22.51 -8.26 13.50
C GLY A 97 -22.59 -7.55 12.14
N ILE A 98 -21.91 -8.05 11.12
CA ILE A 98 -22.08 -7.59 9.73
C ILE A 98 -23.38 -8.17 9.16
N GLY A 99 -24.16 -7.35 8.46
CA GLY A 99 -25.43 -7.80 7.88
C GLY A 99 -26.25 -6.70 7.18
N GLY A 100 -27.19 -7.13 6.33
CA GLY A 100 -28.12 -6.25 5.63
C GLY A 100 -27.61 -5.79 4.26
N GLY A 101 -28.43 -4.99 3.59
CA GLY A 101 -28.23 -4.61 2.20
C GLY A 101 -28.70 -5.67 1.20
N THR A 102 -28.58 -5.35 -0.09
CA THR A 102 -28.80 -6.30 -1.18
C THR A 102 -27.68 -7.34 -1.22
N PHE A 103 -26.44 -6.89 -1.03
CA PHE A 103 -25.26 -7.73 -0.80
C PHE A 103 -24.62 -7.32 0.51
N THR A 104 -24.45 -8.28 1.43
CA THR A 104 -23.86 -8.03 2.76
C THR A 104 -22.45 -7.44 2.67
N LEU A 105 -21.64 -7.99 1.78
CA LEU A 105 -20.27 -7.54 1.47
C LEU A 105 -20.14 -7.33 -0.04
N ALA A 106 -19.77 -6.13 -0.47
CA ALA A 106 -19.70 -5.74 -1.86
C ALA A 106 -18.32 -5.27 -2.26
N ASP A 107 -17.83 -4.18 -1.69
CA ASP A 107 -16.49 -3.68 -1.96
C ASP A 107 -15.65 -3.65 -0.68
N LEU A 108 -14.34 -3.59 -0.82
CA LEU A 108 -13.37 -3.59 0.27
C LEU A 108 -12.14 -2.77 -0.15
N THR A 109 -11.53 -2.09 0.82
CA THR A 109 -10.19 -1.48 0.69
C THR A 109 -9.47 -1.55 2.04
N ALA A 110 -8.15 -1.37 2.05
CA ALA A 110 -7.35 -1.40 3.26
C ALA A 110 -6.25 -0.34 3.19
N ILE A 111 -5.97 0.32 4.31
CA ILE A 111 -4.92 1.33 4.44
C ILE A 111 -4.35 1.30 5.86
N GLY A 112 -3.03 1.19 5.98
CA GLY A 112 -2.37 0.97 7.27
C GLY A 112 -2.95 -0.26 7.99
N ASN A 113 -3.34 -0.10 9.25
CA ASN A 113 -4.00 -1.17 10.01
C ASN A 113 -5.52 -1.26 9.77
N HIS A 114 -6.10 -0.38 8.95
CA HIS A 114 -7.54 -0.26 8.79
C HIS A 114 -8.02 -1.09 7.59
N VAL A 115 -9.07 -1.87 7.80
CA VAL A 115 -9.81 -2.55 6.74
C VAL A 115 -11.22 -2.00 6.70
N PHE A 116 -11.70 -1.65 5.52
CA PHE A 116 -13.04 -1.12 5.29
C PHE A 116 -13.78 -2.01 4.31
N ALA A 117 -15.02 -2.37 4.61
CA ALA A 117 -15.88 -3.10 3.68
C ALA A 117 -17.26 -2.47 3.60
N SER A 118 -17.89 -2.50 2.43
CA SER A 118 -19.24 -1.97 2.22
C SER A 118 -20.27 -3.07 2.00
N ASN A 119 -21.52 -2.81 2.36
CA ASN A 119 -22.63 -3.53 1.73
C ASN A 119 -23.01 -2.86 0.40
N MET A 120 -23.74 -3.55 -0.48
CA MET A 120 -24.40 -2.92 -1.63
C MET A 120 -25.89 -2.82 -1.37
N VAL A 121 -26.49 -1.68 -1.69
CA VAL A 121 -27.94 -1.45 -1.56
C VAL A 121 -28.58 -1.03 -2.86
N MET A 122 -29.78 -1.56 -3.14
CA MET A 122 -30.67 -1.06 -4.17
C MET A 122 -31.88 -0.39 -3.51
N PRO A 123 -31.87 0.94 -3.42
CA PRO A 123 -32.39 1.67 -2.27
C PRO A 123 -32.27 0.98 -0.89
N GLY A 124 -31.80 1.68 0.14
CA GLY A 124 -31.88 1.17 1.52
C GLY A 124 -30.72 1.62 2.42
N ILE A 125 -30.51 0.89 3.50
CA ILE A 125 -29.49 1.24 4.50
C ILE A 125 -28.11 0.80 4.02
N PHE A 126 -27.36 1.75 3.47
CA PHE A 126 -25.95 1.61 3.12
C PHE A 126 -25.09 1.61 4.38
N LYS A 127 -24.08 0.75 4.41
CA LYS A 127 -23.15 0.62 5.53
C LYS A 127 -21.71 0.48 5.06
N ILE A 128 -20.80 1.09 5.83
CA ILE A 128 -19.37 0.76 5.84
C ILE A 128 -19.03 0.12 7.18
N TYR A 129 -18.38 -1.03 7.15
CA TYR A 129 -17.82 -1.73 8.29
C TYR A 129 -16.32 -1.46 8.38
N HIS A 130 -15.78 -1.39 9.59
CA HIS A 130 -14.39 -1.08 9.85
C HIS A 130 -13.75 -2.05 10.85
N TRP A 131 -12.54 -2.50 10.54
CA TRP A 131 -11.64 -3.22 11.45
C TRP A 131 -10.38 -2.41 11.67
N ASN A 132 -9.94 -2.30 12.93
CA ASN A 132 -8.60 -1.80 13.26
C ASN A 132 -7.66 -2.98 13.57
N GLY A 133 -7.11 -3.58 12.52
CA GLY A 133 -6.25 -4.74 12.56
C GLY A 133 -6.98 -6.08 12.43
N ILE A 134 -6.23 -7.12 12.06
CA ILE A 134 -6.76 -8.45 11.71
C ILE A 134 -7.40 -9.22 12.88
N GLY A 135 -7.10 -8.83 14.12
CA GLY A 135 -7.67 -9.43 15.34
C GLY A 135 -8.90 -8.69 15.89
N ALA A 136 -9.29 -7.55 15.30
CA ALA A 136 -10.38 -6.73 15.79
C ALA A 136 -11.77 -7.31 15.47
N GLN A 137 -12.75 -6.93 16.28
CA GLN A 137 -14.16 -7.07 15.90
C GLN A 137 -14.53 -5.96 14.92
N PRO A 138 -15.41 -6.22 13.93
CA PRO A 138 -15.90 -5.17 13.06
C PRO A 138 -16.78 -4.20 13.85
N SER A 139 -16.70 -2.92 13.50
CA SER A 139 -17.66 -1.89 13.89
C SER A 139 -18.45 -1.41 12.66
N VAL A 140 -19.66 -0.91 12.87
CA VAL A 140 -20.39 -0.16 11.83
C VAL A 140 -19.91 1.27 11.90
N LEU A 141 -19.19 1.70 10.88
CA LEU A 141 -18.65 3.06 10.79
C LEU A 141 -19.66 4.01 10.18
N ILE A 142 -20.24 3.65 9.01
CA ILE A 142 -21.30 4.42 8.34
C ILE A 142 -22.58 3.59 8.38
N GLU A 143 -23.70 4.23 8.70
CA GLU A 143 -25.06 3.72 8.49
C GLU A 143 -25.93 4.84 7.91
N TYR A 144 -26.31 4.74 6.64
CA TYR A 144 -26.93 5.82 5.89
C TYR A 144 -28.12 5.33 5.05
N ASP A 145 -29.26 6.02 5.11
CA ASP A 145 -30.39 5.73 4.21
C ASP A 145 -30.11 6.33 2.84
N SER A 146 -29.82 5.46 1.86
CA SER A 146 -29.49 5.88 0.50
C SER A 146 -30.66 6.51 -0.26
N GLY A 147 -31.88 6.48 0.31
CA GLY A 147 -33.09 6.95 -0.35
C GLY A 147 -33.30 6.17 -1.65
N THR A 148 -33.23 6.85 -2.80
CA THR A 148 -33.35 6.20 -4.11
C THR A 148 -32.02 5.75 -4.71
N ALA A 149 -30.89 6.10 -4.11
CA ALA A 149 -29.57 5.82 -4.66
C ALA A 149 -29.16 4.35 -4.46
N ARG A 150 -28.49 3.79 -5.47
CA ARG A 150 -27.76 2.53 -5.35
C ARG A 150 -26.30 2.84 -5.01
N LEU A 151 -25.84 2.32 -3.88
CA LEU A 151 -24.51 2.57 -3.31
C LEU A 151 -23.81 1.25 -2.96
N GLY A 152 -22.49 1.29 -2.84
CA GLY A 152 -21.65 0.15 -2.42
C GLY A 152 -21.13 -0.72 -3.55
N ASP A 153 -21.28 -0.30 -4.81
CA ASP A 153 -20.62 -0.98 -5.94
C ASP A 153 -19.12 -0.63 -6.02
N ALA A 154 -18.73 0.56 -5.57
CA ALA A 154 -17.33 0.98 -5.43
C ALA A 154 -17.22 2.12 -4.40
N PHE A 155 -16.15 2.11 -3.61
CA PHE A 155 -15.76 3.26 -2.77
C PHE A 155 -14.25 3.35 -2.61
N THR A 156 -13.73 4.51 -2.25
CA THR A 156 -12.32 4.69 -1.89
C THR A 156 -12.18 5.28 -0.50
N VAL A 157 -11.08 4.95 0.17
CA VAL A 157 -10.61 5.64 1.37
C VAL A 157 -9.31 6.34 0.99
N MET A 158 -9.23 7.64 1.25
CA MET A 158 -8.07 8.47 0.91
C MET A 158 -7.58 9.20 2.15
N GLY A 159 -6.26 9.33 2.32
CA GLY A 159 -5.64 9.91 3.53
C GLY A 159 -5.32 8.86 4.58
N ASP A 160 -5.01 9.30 5.79
CA ASP A 160 -4.65 8.42 6.92
C ASP A 160 -5.82 8.34 7.90
N PRO A 161 -6.49 7.18 8.07
CA PRO A 161 -7.58 7.05 9.03
C PRO A 161 -7.20 7.38 10.48
N ASP A 162 -5.93 7.26 10.85
CA ASP A 162 -5.45 7.61 12.20
C ASP A 162 -5.26 9.12 12.39
N ASP A 163 -5.21 9.92 11.30
CA ASP A 163 -5.16 11.38 11.33
C ASP A 163 -6.40 11.98 10.67
N PHE A 164 -6.39 12.09 9.34
CA PHE A 164 -7.53 12.51 8.53
C PHE A 164 -7.68 11.65 7.28
N ALA A 165 -8.90 11.16 7.04
CA ALA A 165 -9.25 10.43 5.83
C ALA A 165 -10.62 10.83 5.27
N MET A 166 -10.83 10.57 4.00
CA MET A 166 -12.13 10.67 3.33
C MET A 166 -12.58 9.31 2.82
N ILE A 167 -13.87 9.02 2.97
CA ILE A 167 -14.53 7.86 2.38
C ILE A 167 -15.43 8.37 1.26
N ILE A 168 -15.16 7.96 0.02
CA ILE A 168 -15.86 8.42 -1.18
C ILE A 168 -16.57 7.25 -1.84
N VAL A 169 -17.90 7.31 -1.91
CA VAL A 169 -18.74 6.25 -2.49
C VAL A 169 -19.38 6.75 -3.78
N SER A 170 -19.24 6.00 -4.88
CA SER A 170 -19.85 6.38 -6.15
C SER A 170 -21.29 5.89 -6.28
N GLN A 171 -22.15 6.72 -6.86
CA GLN A 171 -23.53 6.36 -7.15
C GLN A 171 -23.61 5.53 -8.44
N HIS A 172 -24.12 4.31 -8.35
CA HIS A 172 -24.48 3.56 -9.54
C HIS A 172 -25.73 4.16 -10.19
N GLY A 173 -25.66 4.44 -11.49
CA GLY A 173 -26.74 5.00 -12.30
C GLY A 173 -26.90 6.52 -12.18
N GLY A 174 -26.00 7.19 -11.46
CA GLY A 174 -25.97 8.65 -11.31
C GLY A 174 -24.57 9.22 -11.52
N LYS A 175 -24.41 10.52 -11.28
CA LYS A 175 -23.13 11.25 -11.38
C LYS A 175 -22.70 11.83 -10.03
N SER A 176 -23.21 11.27 -8.95
CA SER A 176 -22.98 11.75 -7.59
C SER A 176 -21.99 10.86 -6.85
N PHE A 177 -21.23 11.49 -5.97
CA PHE A 177 -20.34 10.88 -5.00
C PHE A 177 -20.79 11.29 -3.60
N TYR A 178 -20.75 10.35 -2.67
CA TYR A 178 -21.11 10.55 -1.28
C TYR A 178 -19.81 10.52 -0.48
N VAL A 179 -19.49 11.64 0.17
CA VAL A 179 -18.20 11.86 0.83
C VAL A 179 -18.41 12.02 2.33
N TRP A 180 -17.77 11.14 3.09
CA TRP A 180 -17.63 11.26 4.53
C TRP A 180 -16.20 11.64 4.87
N ALA A 181 -16.02 12.48 5.87
CA ALA A 181 -14.72 12.77 6.45
C ALA A 181 -14.57 12.02 7.78
N MET A 182 -13.38 11.50 8.01
CA MET A 182 -12.95 10.81 9.22
C MET A 182 -11.76 11.54 9.80
N GLU A 183 -11.71 11.62 11.12
CA GLU A 183 -10.56 12.14 11.86
C GLU A 183 -10.32 11.25 13.08
N ASN A 184 -9.07 10.83 13.31
CA ASN A 184 -8.69 9.93 14.41
C ASN A 184 -9.56 8.65 14.51
N GLY A 185 -9.88 8.03 13.37
CA GLY A 185 -10.68 6.81 13.28
C GLY A 185 -12.19 6.97 13.45
N GLU A 186 -12.71 8.18 13.67
CA GLU A 186 -14.14 8.46 13.85
C GLU A 186 -14.70 9.36 12.74
N LEU A 187 -16.00 9.24 12.42
CA LEU A 187 -16.64 10.13 11.46
C LEU A 187 -16.83 11.52 12.04
N ASN A 188 -16.50 12.55 11.24
CA ASN A 188 -16.78 13.93 11.61
C ASN A 188 -18.28 14.27 11.53
N PHE A 189 -19.02 13.58 10.65
CA PHE A 189 -20.46 13.76 10.45
C PHE A 189 -21.12 12.44 10.00
N ASP A 190 -22.35 12.20 10.45
CA ASP A 190 -23.13 11.01 10.06
C ASP A 190 -23.64 11.10 8.60
N GLU A 191 -23.93 12.32 8.15
CA GLU A 191 -24.48 12.60 6.82
C GLU A 191 -23.35 12.94 5.83
N PRO A 192 -23.35 12.34 4.62
CA PRO A 192 -22.34 12.64 3.61
C PRO A 192 -22.51 14.03 3.00
N LEU A 193 -21.41 14.61 2.56
CA LEU A 193 -21.44 15.61 1.50
C LEU A 193 -21.75 14.88 0.18
N VAL A 194 -22.83 15.27 -0.49
CA VAL A 194 -23.16 14.76 -1.83
C VAL A 194 -22.62 15.72 -2.88
N VAL A 195 -21.66 15.26 -3.66
CA VAL A 195 -21.05 16.00 -4.77
C VAL A 195 -21.53 15.44 -6.09
N THR A 196 -22.13 16.26 -6.93
CA THR A 196 -22.62 15.87 -8.25
C THR A 196 -21.78 16.54 -9.33
N ILE A 197 -21.16 15.73 -10.19
CA ILE A 197 -20.34 16.21 -11.30
C ILE A 197 -21.17 16.09 -12.58
N ASP A 198 -21.98 17.09 -12.85
CA ASP A 198 -22.96 17.08 -13.96
C ASP A 198 -22.30 16.88 -15.33
N ASP A 199 -21.06 17.33 -15.49
CA ASP A 199 -20.29 17.27 -16.74
C ASP A 199 -19.61 15.92 -16.99
N LEU A 200 -19.71 14.94 -16.08
CA LEU A 200 -19.20 13.58 -16.35
C LEU A 200 -19.86 13.02 -17.63
N PRO A 201 -19.11 12.47 -18.59
CA PRO A 201 -19.67 12.01 -19.86
C PRO A 201 -20.55 10.76 -19.70
N ALA A 202 -20.47 10.06 -18.56
CA ALA A 202 -21.30 8.91 -18.22
C ALA A 202 -21.65 8.90 -16.73
N ASN A 203 -22.45 7.91 -16.32
CA ASN A 203 -22.70 7.65 -14.90
C ASN A 203 -21.40 7.21 -14.21
N ALA A 204 -21.25 7.55 -12.94
CA ALA A 204 -20.15 7.19 -12.06
C ALA A 204 -20.16 5.69 -11.66
N ASN A 205 -20.70 4.82 -12.50
CA ASN A 205 -20.78 3.39 -12.25
C ASN A 205 -19.38 2.84 -11.97
N PHE A 206 -19.21 2.23 -10.78
CA PHE A 206 -17.94 1.62 -10.35
C PHE A 206 -16.77 2.61 -10.31
N SER A 207 -17.04 3.92 -10.44
CA SER A 207 -15.98 4.92 -10.49
C SER A 207 -15.36 5.07 -9.12
N ARG A 208 -14.04 5.29 -9.11
CA ARG A 208 -13.25 5.52 -7.91
C ARG A 208 -12.53 6.85 -8.03
N VAL A 209 -12.33 7.49 -6.88
CA VAL A 209 -11.61 8.76 -6.77
C VAL A 209 -10.31 8.51 -6.02
N THR A 210 -9.20 9.01 -6.55
CA THR A 210 -7.88 8.98 -5.91
C THR A 210 -7.26 10.38 -5.92
N LEU A 211 -6.27 10.59 -5.05
CA LEU A 211 -5.44 11.78 -5.03
C LEU A 211 -4.03 11.38 -5.50
N PRO A 212 -3.42 12.11 -6.44
CA PRO A 212 -2.02 11.92 -6.79
C PRO A 212 -1.10 12.25 -5.60
N ASP A 213 -0.03 11.47 -5.41
CA ASP A 213 0.95 11.73 -4.35
C ASP A 213 1.51 13.15 -4.41
N GLY A 214 1.39 13.88 -3.30
CA GLY A 214 1.94 15.24 -3.14
C GLY A 214 1.21 16.34 -3.91
N GLU A 215 0.10 16.02 -4.59
CA GLU A 215 -0.68 16.97 -5.40
C GLU A 215 -2.19 16.84 -5.09
N ASP A 216 -2.57 17.21 -3.86
CA ASP A 216 -3.96 17.12 -3.36
C ASP A 216 -4.98 17.99 -4.12
N GLU A 217 -4.51 18.89 -4.99
CA GLU A 217 -5.34 19.84 -5.75
C GLU A 217 -6.10 19.18 -6.90
N PHE A 218 -5.72 17.97 -7.32
CA PHE A 218 -6.24 17.34 -8.53
C PHE A 218 -6.82 15.93 -8.31
N PRO A 219 -8.01 15.79 -7.71
CA PRO A 219 -8.69 14.51 -7.61
C PRO A 219 -8.86 13.85 -8.98
N VAL A 220 -8.53 12.56 -9.06
CA VAL A 220 -8.63 11.77 -10.27
C VAL A 220 -9.79 10.80 -10.13
N VAL A 221 -10.80 10.96 -10.99
CA VAL A 221 -11.92 10.02 -11.13
C VAL A 221 -11.59 9.04 -12.24
N SER A 222 -11.66 7.75 -11.95
CA SER A 222 -11.43 6.69 -12.93
C SER A 222 -12.57 5.69 -12.95
N GLY A 223 -12.93 5.22 -14.14
CA GLY A 223 -14.06 4.31 -14.31
C GLY A 223 -14.28 3.86 -15.76
N PRO A 224 -15.43 3.23 -16.08
CA PRO A 224 -15.72 2.70 -17.40
C PRO A 224 -15.74 3.75 -18.52
N ALA A 225 -15.88 5.04 -18.19
CA ALA A 225 -15.91 6.14 -19.15
C ALA A 225 -14.54 6.75 -19.45
N GLY A 226 -13.48 6.37 -18.73
CA GLY A 226 -12.16 6.95 -18.84
C GLY A 226 -11.66 7.53 -17.53
N VAL A 227 -10.79 8.52 -17.64
CA VAL A 227 -10.12 9.19 -16.51
C VAL A 227 -10.37 10.69 -16.58
N PHE A 228 -10.80 11.27 -15.47
CA PHE A 228 -11.18 12.67 -15.35
C PHE A 228 -10.40 13.30 -14.20
N VAL A 229 -9.80 14.46 -14.44
CA VAL A 229 -9.17 15.27 -13.40
C VAL A 229 -10.13 16.39 -13.03
N LEU A 230 -10.37 16.54 -11.74
CA LEU A 230 -11.22 17.60 -11.19
C LEU A 230 -10.36 18.80 -10.80
N GLY A 231 -10.86 20.01 -11.08
CA GLY A 231 -10.31 21.26 -10.58
C GLY A 231 -10.88 21.64 -9.20
N GLU A 232 -10.44 22.78 -8.68
CA GLU A 232 -10.86 23.31 -7.38
C GLU A 232 -12.38 23.52 -7.24
N ASP A 233 -13.06 23.78 -8.35
CA ASP A 233 -14.51 24.03 -8.39
C ASP A 233 -15.31 22.76 -8.72
N GLU A 234 -14.69 21.58 -8.62
CA GLU A 234 -15.28 20.27 -8.94
C GLU A 234 -15.65 20.12 -10.43
N ASP A 235 -15.10 20.99 -11.30
CA ASP A 235 -15.22 20.94 -12.75
C ASP A 235 -14.18 19.99 -13.35
N ILE A 236 -14.52 19.38 -14.49
CA ILE A 236 -13.58 18.50 -15.20
C ILE A 236 -12.61 19.39 -15.99
N ILE A 237 -11.36 19.45 -15.53
CA ILE A 237 -10.29 20.25 -16.17
C ILE A 237 -9.48 19.43 -17.18
N LEU A 238 -9.51 18.09 -17.08
CA LEU A 238 -8.90 17.19 -18.05
C LEU A 238 -9.69 15.88 -18.18
N THR A 239 -9.86 15.43 -19.42
CA THR A 239 -10.41 14.11 -19.76
C THR A 239 -9.42 13.30 -20.58
N ILE A 240 -9.13 12.08 -20.15
CA ILE A 240 -8.52 11.02 -20.96
C ILE A 240 -9.61 10.00 -21.29
N GLU A 241 -10.07 10.02 -22.53
CA GLU A 241 -11.18 9.17 -23.00
C GLU A 241 -10.85 7.68 -22.87
N GLN A 242 -11.86 6.86 -22.61
CA GLN A 242 -11.73 5.40 -22.52
C GLN A 242 -11.03 4.77 -23.74
N SER A 243 -11.16 5.37 -24.94
CA SER A 243 -10.52 4.89 -26.16
C SER A 243 -9.01 5.04 -26.20
N PHE A 244 -8.41 5.85 -25.31
CA PHE A 244 -6.95 5.88 -25.14
C PHE A 244 -6.44 4.55 -24.58
N PHE A 245 -7.20 3.92 -23.70
CA PHE A 245 -6.84 2.70 -23.00
C PHE A 245 -7.31 1.44 -23.76
N PRO A 246 -6.75 0.25 -23.47
CA PRO A 246 -7.22 -1.01 -24.05
C PRO A 246 -8.68 -1.38 -23.70
N GLY A 247 -9.24 -0.76 -22.65
CA GLY A 247 -10.59 -1.00 -22.13
C GLY A 247 -10.90 0.00 -21.00
N TRP A 248 -11.59 -0.44 -19.94
CA TRP A 248 -11.94 0.44 -18.82
C TRP A 248 -10.72 0.64 -17.89
N PRO A 249 -10.24 1.88 -17.69
CA PRO A 249 -9.15 2.19 -16.77
C PRO A 249 -9.69 2.35 -15.35
N MET A 250 -9.78 1.25 -14.61
CA MET A 250 -10.39 1.25 -13.29
C MET A 250 -9.35 1.47 -12.19
N TYR A 251 -9.73 2.23 -11.15
CA TYR A 251 -8.94 2.45 -9.94
C TYR A 251 -7.51 2.96 -10.22
N VAL A 252 -7.44 4.11 -10.88
CA VAL A 252 -6.16 4.76 -11.17
C VAL A 252 -5.48 5.22 -9.88
N ASN A 253 -4.19 4.92 -9.75
CA ASN A 253 -3.30 5.53 -8.76
C ASN A 253 -2.16 6.25 -9.49
N ILE A 254 -1.87 7.48 -9.07
CA ILE A 254 -0.73 8.26 -9.56
C ILE A 254 0.22 8.46 -8.41
N PHE A 255 1.47 7.99 -8.57
CA PHE A 255 2.44 7.96 -7.49
C PHE A 255 3.83 8.37 -7.97
N ALA A 256 4.65 8.85 -7.04
CA ALA A 256 6.05 9.17 -7.29
C ALA A 256 6.95 8.08 -6.69
N TYR A 257 7.97 7.65 -7.43
CA TYR A 257 8.92 6.66 -6.93
C TYR A 257 10.30 6.81 -7.58
N GLU A 258 11.35 6.81 -6.77
CA GLU A 258 12.74 6.99 -7.21
C GLU A 258 12.97 8.24 -8.09
N GLY A 259 12.11 9.27 -8.04
CA GLY A 259 12.19 10.44 -8.91
C GLY A 259 11.53 10.29 -10.30
N GLY A 260 10.72 9.26 -10.51
CA GLY A 260 9.75 9.20 -11.61
C GLY A 260 8.32 9.41 -11.12
N ARG A 261 7.38 9.64 -12.05
CA ARG A 261 5.94 9.71 -11.80
C ARG A 261 5.25 8.62 -12.63
N TYR A 262 4.37 7.86 -11.99
CA TYR A 262 3.78 6.67 -12.59
C TYR A 262 2.27 6.66 -12.49
N PHE A 263 1.63 6.00 -13.44
CA PHE A 263 0.19 5.86 -13.55
C PHE A 263 -0.17 4.37 -13.56
N ALA A 264 -0.72 3.86 -12.46
CA ALA A 264 -1.12 2.45 -12.36
C ALA A 264 -2.63 2.28 -12.31
N PHE A 265 -3.16 1.23 -12.95
CA PHE A 265 -4.59 0.96 -12.99
C PHE A 265 -4.90 -0.49 -13.36
N MET A 266 -6.13 -0.90 -13.08
CA MET A 266 -6.67 -2.17 -13.56
C MET A 266 -7.46 -1.95 -14.85
N HIS A 267 -7.02 -2.60 -15.92
CA HIS A 267 -7.81 -2.78 -17.13
C HIS A 267 -8.81 -3.93 -16.93
N VAL A 268 -10.09 -3.62 -17.13
CA VAL A 268 -11.16 -4.62 -17.25
C VAL A 268 -12.00 -4.32 -18.48
N LYS A 269 -12.60 -5.36 -19.05
CA LYS A 269 -13.48 -5.24 -20.22
C LYS A 269 -14.61 -6.23 -20.13
N ASP A 270 -15.80 -5.82 -20.54
CA ASP A 270 -16.93 -6.73 -20.67
C ASP A 270 -16.75 -7.64 -21.90
N ASN A 271 -16.22 -8.85 -21.68
CA ASN A 271 -16.39 -10.01 -22.54
C ASN A 271 -15.77 -10.01 -23.98
N PRO A 272 -14.88 -10.98 -24.29
CA PRO A 272 -13.76 -11.46 -23.49
C PRO A 272 -12.48 -10.76 -23.95
N ALA A 273 -11.87 -9.99 -23.06
CA ALA A 273 -10.48 -9.58 -23.17
C ALA A 273 -9.80 -9.84 -21.82
N ALA A 274 -8.48 -9.96 -21.84
CA ALA A 274 -7.70 -10.11 -20.62
C ALA A 274 -7.94 -8.92 -19.68
N ASN A 275 -8.12 -9.21 -18.39
CA ASN A 275 -8.03 -8.24 -17.32
C ASN A 275 -6.55 -8.09 -16.99
N VAL A 276 -6.04 -6.87 -16.92
CA VAL A 276 -4.60 -6.61 -16.90
C VAL A 276 -4.30 -5.49 -15.90
N MET A 277 -3.31 -5.69 -15.03
CA MET A 277 -2.72 -4.59 -14.27
C MET A 277 -1.71 -3.87 -15.16
N TYR A 278 -1.79 -2.55 -15.27
CA TYR A 278 -0.84 -1.74 -16.05
C TYR A 278 -0.15 -0.70 -15.17
N VAL A 279 1.11 -0.41 -15.49
CA VAL A 279 1.84 0.76 -15.00
C VAL A 279 2.41 1.52 -16.19
N LEU A 280 2.13 2.82 -16.25
CA LEU A 280 2.60 3.72 -17.29
C LEU A 280 3.62 4.73 -16.74
N ASP A 281 4.57 5.13 -17.57
CA ASP A 281 5.45 6.26 -17.32
C ASP A 281 4.73 7.58 -17.60
N ILE A 282 4.63 8.46 -16.60
CA ILE A 282 4.15 9.84 -16.76
C ILE A 282 5.12 10.83 -16.12
N THR A 283 6.42 10.51 -16.15
CA THR A 283 7.49 11.33 -15.58
C THR A 283 7.63 12.70 -16.26
N GLU A 284 7.31 12.78 -17.56
CA GLU A 284 7.32 14.05 -18.30
C GLU A 284 6.19 14.98 -17.83
N GLY A 285 6.52 16.23 -17.52
CA GLY A 285 5.59 17.28 -17.05
C GLY A 285 5.96 17.81 -15.67
N GLU A 286 5.79 19.12 -15.45
CA GLU A 286 6.12 19.78 -14.18
C GLU A 286 5.24 19.29 -13.03
N ASP A 287 3.95 19.11 -13.29
CA ASP A 287 2.92 18.64 -12.34
C ASP A 287 2.11 17.46 -12.92
N VAL A 288 1.21 16.89 -12.13
CA VAL A 288 0.35 15.77 -12.55
C VAL A 288 -0.56 16.18 -13.70
N LEU A 289 -1.08 17.41 -13.72
CA LEU A 289 -1.98 17.87 -14.77
C LEU A 289 -1.27 17.92 -16.13
N GLU A 290 -0.07 18.51 -16.19
CA GLU A 290 0.76 18.55 -17.40
C GLU A 290 1.18 17.13 -17.82
N ALA A 291 1.57 16.27 -16.86
CA ALA A 291 1.93 14.89 -17.14
C ALA A 291 0.78 14.09 -17.77
N LEU A 292 -0.44 14.27 -17.27
CA LEU A 292 -1.64 13.65 -17.84
C LEU A 292 -2.03 14.24 -19.21
N GLN A 293 -1.79 15.54 -19.44
CA GLN A 293 -1.95 16.14 -20.77
C GLN A 293 -0.96 15.56 -21.77
N ILE A 294 0.30 15.36 -21.37
CA ILE A 294 1.32 14.71 -22.19
C ILE A 294 0.93 13.24 -22.47
N LEU A 295 0.48 12.50 -21.45
CA LEU A 295 -0.02 11.13 -21.60
C LEU A 295 -1.15 11.08 -22.64
N LYS A 296 -2.16 11.93 -22.50
CA LYS A 296 -3.32 12.03 -23.40
C LYS A 296 -2.94 12.26 -24.86
N ASN A 297 -1.92 13.09 -25.10
CA ASN A 297 -1.47 13.45 -26.44
C ASN A 297 -0.51 12.40 -27.05
N GLY A 298 -0.05 11.44 -26.25
CA GLY A 298 0.79 10.33 -26.67
C GLY A 298 -0.01 9.12 -27.17
N THR A 299 0.63 7.96 -27.12
CA THR A 299 -0.02 6.68 -27.37
C THR A 299 0.14 5.79 -26.15
N PHE A 300 -0.90 5.04 -25.79
CA PHE A 300 -0.88 4.12 -24.66
C PHE A 300 0.35 3.19 -24.69
N ALA A 301 0.57 2.52 -25.84
CA ALA A 301 1.66 1.56 -25.99
C ALA A 301 3.06 2.16 -25.76
N ALA A 302 3.26 3.46 -26.05
CA ALA A 302 4.54 4.13 -25.83
C ALA A 302 4.81 4.48 -24.36
N LYS A 303 3.78 4.44 -23.50
CA LYS A 303 3.89 4.79 -22.08
C LYS A 303 3.85 3.57 -21.15
N VAL A 304 3.51 2.37 -21.64
CA VAL A 304 3.51 1.15 -20.82
C VAL A 304 4.92 0.80 -20.38
N LEU A 305 5.16 0.79 -19.07
CA LEU A 305 6.38 0.26 -18.44
C LEU A 305 6.21 -1.19 -18.00
N HIS A 306 5.03 -1.50 -17.45
CA HIS A 306 4.75 -2.82 -16.91
C HIS A 306 3.30 -3.23 -17.19
N SER A 307 3.10 -4.53 -17.37
CA SER A 307 1.77 -5.13 -17.47
C SER A 307 1.76 -6.55 -16.89
N HIS A 308 0.70 -6.90 -16.15
CA HIS A 308 0.49 -8.25 -15.63
C HIS A 308 -0.89 -8.78 -16.02
N ASP A 309 -0.93 -9.91 -16.73
CA ASP A 309 -2.19 -10.56 -17.11
C ASP A 309 -2.82 -11.24 -15.88
N MET A 310 -4.06 -10.89 -15.55
CA MET A 310 -4.84 -11.49 -14.47
C MET A 310 -5.70 -12.67 -14.97
N GLY A 311 -5.88 -12.75 -16.30
CA GLY A 311 -6.70 -13.71 -17.02
C GLY A 311 -7.98 -13.12 -17.62
N SER A 312 -8.84 -13.98 -18.15
CA SER A 312 -9.90 -13.61 -19.09
C SER A 312 -11.33 -13.92 -18.62
N ILE A 313 -11.51 -14.19 -17.32
CA ILE A 313 -12.85 -14.36 -16.75
C ILE A 313 -13.58 -13.02 -16.83
N ALA A 314 -14.80 -13.01 -17.36
CA ALA A 314 -15.56 -11.79 -17.60
C ALA A 314 -15.88 -11.07 -16.29
N ASN A 315 -15.47 -9.80 -16.20
CA ASN A 315 -15.67 -8.91 -15.05
C ASN A 315 -16.66 -7.78 -15.41
N GLY A 316 -17.90 -8.15 -15.73
CA GLY A 316 -18.92 -7.19 -16.21
C GLY A 316 -19.42 -6.20 -15.15
N ASN A 317 -19.07 -6.41 -13.89
CA ASN A 317 -19.30 -5.50 -12.77
C ASN A 317 -18.12 -4.57 -12.49
N ALA A 318 -17.06 -4.62 -13.31
CA ALA A 318 -15.87 -3.76 -13.19
C ALA A 318 -15.24 -3.75 -11.78
N SER A 319 -15.42 -4.84 -11.04
CA SER A 319 -14.98 -4.94 -9.65
C SER A 319 -13.48 -5.23 -9.61
N VAL A 320 -12.70 -4.27 -9.11
CA VAL A 320 -11.22 -4.31 -9.09
C VAL A 320 -10.65 -3.67 -7.83
N SER A 321 -9.39 -3.99 -7.54
CA SER A 321 -8.51 -3.15 -6.71
C SER A 321 -7.20 -2.86 -7.43
N MET A 322 -6.65 -1.68 -7.19
CA MET A 322 -5.28 -1.31 -7.50
C MET A 322 -4.75 -0.58 -6.27
N ASP A 323 -3.80 -1.21 -5.58
CA ASP A 323 -3.17 -0.60 -4.40
C ASP A 323 -1.69 -0.41 -4.67
N VAL A 324 -1.19 0.76 -4.28
CA VAL A 324 0.21 1.14 -4.38
C VAL A 324 0.69 1.48 -2.98
N VAL A 325 1.72 0.78 -2.49
CA VAL A 325 2.29 1.00 -1.16
C VAL A 325 3.79 1.13 -1.27
N ILE A 326 4.34 2.22 -0.75
CA ILE A 326 5.79 2.37 -0.56
C ILE A 326 6.08 2.06 0.91
N ASP A 327 6.85 1.01 1.17
CA ASP A 327 7.16 0.62 2.55
C ASP A 327 8.25 1.50 3.17
N SER A 328 8.49 1.31 4.47
CA SER A 328 9.50 2.07 5.22
C SER A 328 10.94 1.86 4.74
N PHE A 329 11.19 0.84 3.92
CA PHE A 329 12.48 0.56 3.31
C PHE A 329 12.62 1.16 1.91
N GLY A 330 11.58 1.85 1.44
CA GLY A 330 11.54 2.41 0.10
C GLY A 330 11.28 1.38 -0.98
N ASN A 331 10.73 0.20 -0.68
CA ASN A 331 10.26 -0.69 -1.74
C ASN A 331 8.86 -0.26 -2.20
N LEU A 332 8.65 -0.30 -3.50
CA LEU A 332 7.35 -0.13 -4.12
C LEU A 332 6.62 -1.47 -4.21
N TRP A 333 5.42 -1.53 -3.65
CA TRP A 333 4.51 -2.66 -3.73
C TRP A 333 3.30 -2.31 -4.59
N LEU A 334 2.94 -3.22 -5.49
CA LEU A 334 1.78 -3.11 -6.36
C LEU A 334 0.87 -4.31 -6.12
N MET A 335 -0.39 -4.07 -5.78
CA MET A 335 -1.41 -5.10 -5.79
C MET A 335 -2.44 -4.81 -6.87
N GLY A 336 -2.70 -5.80 -7.71
CA GLY A 336 -3.80 -5.80 -8.66
C GLY A 336 -4.80 -6.89 -8.31
N PHE A 337 -6.10 -6.57 -8.33
CA PHE A 337 -7.19 -7.53 -8.18
C PHE A 337 -8.25 -7.30 -9.27
N ALA A 338 -8.76 -8.40 -9.83
CA ALA A 338 -9.91 -8.37 -10.71
C ALA A 338 -10.89 -9.49 -10.33
N ALA A 339 -12.16 -9.13 -10.15
CA ALA A 339 -13.20 -10.07 -9.73
C ALA A 339 -13.25 -11.31 -10.64
N GLY A 340 -13.25 -12.49 -10.01
CA GLY A 340 -13.20 -13.79 -10.69
C GLY A 340 -11.87 -14.13 -11.35
N ASN A 341 -10.90 -13.21 -11.39
CA ASN A 341 -9.57 -13.43 -11.96
C ASN A 341 -8.49 -13.49 -10.90
N GLY A 342 -8.79 -13.12 -9.65
CA GLY A 342 -7.88 -13.22 -8.50
C GLY A 342 -7.03 -11.97 -8.32
N PHE A 343 -5.89 -12.12 -7.64
CA PHE A 343 -4.97 -11.03 -7.34
C PHE A 343 -3.51 -11.41 -7.53
N VAL A 344 -2.66 -10.40 -7.69
CA VAL A 344 -1.20 -10.49 -7.69
C VAL A 344 -0.63 -9.40 -6.78
N VAL A 345 0.44 -9.71 -6.05
CA VAL A 345 1.28 -8.73 -5.35
C VAL A 345 2.67 -8.78 -5.94
N GLN A 346 3.15 -7.62 -6.41
CA GLN A 346 4.48 -7.45 -6.98
C GLN A 346 5.24 -6.38 -6.20
N ARG A 347 6.56 -6.50 -6.16
CA ARG A 347 7.46 -5.60 -5.45
C ARG A 347 8.62 -5.17 -6.34
N ILE A 348 9.01 -3.91 -6.24
CA ILE A 348 10.18 -3.31 -6.89
C ILE A 348 11.04 -2.69 -5.79
N GLY A 349 12.35 -2.87 -5.86
CA GLY A 349 13.30 -2.47 -4.82
C GLY A 349 14.02 -3.66 -4.19
N ASP A 350 15.17 -3.37 -3.56
CA ASP A 350 16.14 -4.37 -3.11
C ASP A 350 16.19 -4.57 -1.58
N ALA A 351 15.32 -3.89 -0.82
CA ALA A 351 15.28 -4.03 0.63
C ALA A 351 14.30 -5.16 1.02
N GLY A 352 14.70 -6.11 1.86
CA GLY A 352 13.91 -7.33 2.11
C GLY A 352 12.60 -7.08 2.89
N PRO A 353 11.69 -8.08 2.91
CA PRO A 353 10.55 -8.08 3.82
C PRO A 353 10.78 -8.63 5.25
N ASP A 354 11.80 -9.43 5.62
CA ASP A 354 13.23 -9.53 5.26
C ASP A 354 13.66 -10.83 4.51
N GLY A 355 13.37 -10.90 3.22
CA GLY A 355 14.17 -11.63 2.23
C GLY A 355 15.38 -10.78 1.83
N LEU A 356 16.48 -10.96 2.55
CA LEU A 356 17.60 -10.02 2.66
C LEU A 356 18.87 -10.39 1.89
N LEU A 357 19.76 -9.41 1.72
CA LEU A 357 21.03 -9.42 2.46
C LEU A 357 21.28 -8.06 3.19
N LEU A 358 20.39 -7.66 4.11
CA LEU A 358 20.80 -7.08 5.39
C LEU A 358 21.27 -8.27 6.28
N PRO A 359 21.99 -8.04 7.39
CA PRO A 359 22.84 -9.10 7.95
C PRO A 359 22.06 -10.31 8.44
N PHE A 360 22.78 -11.41 8.58
CA PHE A 360 22.49 -12.43 9.58
C PHE A 360 21.89 -11.85 10.87
N MET A 361 20.57 -11.94 11.02
CA MET A 361 19.95 -12.21 12.31
C MET A 361 20.12 -13.71 12.54
N GLU A 362 21.10 -14.04 13.38
CA GLU A 362 21.23 -15.40 13.89
C GLU A 362 20.12 -15.60 14.92
N THR A 363 19.20 -16.53 14.66
CA THR A 363 18.22 -16.95 15.64
C THR A 363 18.92 -17.95 16.56
N PHE A 364 19.29 -17.50 17.78
CA PHE A 364 19.99 -18.33 18.76
C PHE A 364 19.04 -19.23 19.57
N ASP A 365 18.04 -19.81 18.90
CA ASP A 365 17.14 -20.83 19.45
C ASP A 365 17.75 -22.25 19.41
N GLY A 366 19.03 -22.36 19.08
CA GLY A 366 19.83 -23.56 19.27
C GLY A 366 20.25 -23.76 20.73
N GLU A 367 19.37 -24.31 21.56
CA GLU A 367 19.82 -25.11 22.72
C GLU A 367 20.53 -26.37 22.17
N GLY A 368 21.82 -26.25 21.86
CA GLY A 368 22.58 -27.32 21.22
C GLY A 368 24.08 -27.13 21.32
N GLU A 369 24.62 -27.50 22.49
CA GLU A 369 25.98 -28.02 22.75
C GLU A 369 27.19 -27.30 22.11
N ASP A 370 27.96 -26.64 22.98
CA ASP A 370 29.43 -26.60 22.97
C ASP A 370 30.14 -26.29 21.64
N THR A 371 29.72 -25.27 20.90
CA THR A 371 30.67 -24.56 20.05
C THR A 371 31.52 -23.66 20.95
N PRO A 372 32.85 -23.87 21.05
CA PRO A 372 33.69 -22.97 21.81
C PRO A 372 33.54 -21.56 21.22
N ASP A 373 33.01 -20.65 22.04
CA ASP A 373 32.93 -19.22 21.79
C ASP A 373 34.31 -18.69 21.41
N THR A 374 34.59 -18.72 20.11
CA THR A 374 35.71 -18.01 19.52
C THR A 374 35.23 -16.58 19.38
N TRP A 375 35.41 -15.85 20.48
CA TRP A 375 35.08 -14.44 20.62
C TRP A 375 35.78 -13.66 19.49
N LEU A 376 34.97 -12.99 18.66
CA LEU A 376 35.30 -12.25 17.44
C LEU A 376 35.77 -13.11 16.25
N PRO A 377 34.96 -13.22 15.17
CA PRO A 377 35.46 -13.73 13.90
C PRO A 377 36.65 -12.90 13.42
N GLU A 378 37.61 -13.55 12.76
CA GLU A 378 38.79 -12.89 12.20
C GLU A 378 38.37 -11.75 11.25
N GLY A 379 38.80 -10.51 11.55
CA GLY A 379 38.48 -9.30 10.76
C GLY A 379 37.52 -8.30 11.40
N TRP A 380 37.00 -8.57 12.60
CA TRP A 380 36.12 -7.66 13.34
C TRP A 380 36.93 -6.62 14.12
N ILE A 381 36.45 -5.36 14.14
CA ILE A 381 37.05 -4.26 14.91
C ILE A 381 36.06 -3.87 16.00
N SER A 382 36.52 -3.89 17.26
CA SER A 382 35.78 -3.35 18.40
C SER A 382 36.13 -1.88 18.62
N PHE A 383 35.13 -1.10 18.99
CA PHE A 383 35.30 0.29 19.40
C PHE A 383 34.66 0.45 20.77
N THR A 384 35.48 0.74 21.78
CA THR A 384 35.02 1.10 23.13
C THR A 384 34.89 2.61 23.19
N LEU A 385 33.72 3.12 23.58
CA LEU A 385 33.43 4.56 23.66
C LEU A 385 33.25 5.07 25.08
N ASP A 386 33.67 4.28 26.07
CA ASP A 386 33.28 4.43 27.46
C ASP A 386 34.47 4.27 28.41
N ASP A 387 34.71 5.27 29.26
CA ASP A 387 35.68 5.29 30.37
C ASP A 387 34.95 5.15 31.74
N ASP A 388 33.64 4.90 31.75
CA ASP A 388 32.78 4.89 32.93
C ASP A 388 32.52 3.49 33.54
N GLY A 389 32.88 2.44 32.81
CA GLY A 389 32.93 1.06 33.33
C GLY A 389 31.67 0.23 33.06
N GLU A 390 30.70 0.77 32.31
CA GLU A 390 29.59 0.00 31.75
C GLU A 390 29.79 -0.20 30.24
N GLU A 391 30.48 -1.28 29.85
CA GLU A 391 30.93 -1.43 28.47
C GLU A 391 29.81 -1.86 27.49
N PHE A 392 29.32 -0.90 26.71
CA PHE A 392 28.58 -1.14 25.47
C PHE A 392 29.58 -1.29 24.30
N ASN A 393 29.86 -2.53 23.89
CA ASN A 393 30.83 -2.81 22.83
C ASN A 393 30.17 -2.79 21.46
N TRP A 394 30.62 -1.89 20.58
CA TRP A 394 30.19 -1.85 19.18
C TRP A 394 31.21 -2.55 18.28
N TYR A 395 30.69 -3.37 17.38
CA TYR A 395 31.45 -4.19 16.45
C TYR A 395 31.08 -3.83 15.02
N TRP A 396 32.08 -3.62 14.17
CA TRP A 396 31.88 -3.51 12.74
C TRP A 396 32.01 -4.88 12.07
N SER A 397 30.94 -5.33 11.42
CA SER A 397 30.95 -6.51 10.57
C SER A 397 31.06 -6.06 9.11
N PRO A 398 32.23 -6.22 8.45
CA PRO A 398 32.31 -6.00 7.01
C PRO A 398 31.49 -7.08 6.30
N GLY A 399 30.76 -6.71 5.25
CA GLY A 399 30.05 -7.68 4.43
C GLY A 399 30.99 -8.75 3.85
N PRO A 400 30.48 -9.92 3.46
CA PRO A 400 31.30 -10.93 2.80
C PRO A 400 31.99 -10.31 1.57
N SER A 401 33.32 -10.44 1.51
CA SER A 401 34.22 -9.96 0.45
C SER A 401 34.36 -8.44 0.27
N ALA A 402 35.46 -7.86 0.78
CA ALA A 402 36.08 -6.57 0.39
C ALA A 402 35.17 -5.34 0.15
N ASN A 403 33.92 -5.39 0.59
CA ASN A 403 32.91 -4.37 0.41
C ASN A 403 33.03 -3.40 1.59
N PRO A 404 33.16 -2.08 1.36
CA PRO A 404 33.15 -1.11 2.45
C PRO A 404 31.80 -1.07 3.19
N ASN A 405 30.74 -1.66 2.64
CA ASN A 405 29.46 -1.77 3.32
C ASN A 405 29.53 -2.82 4.43
N GLY A 406 28.98 -2.46 5.58
CA GLY A 406 28.93 -3.31 6.75
C GLY A 406 27.93 -2.77 7.74
N GLN A 407 27.98 -3.27 8.96
CA GLN A 407 27.04 -2.91 10.00
C GLN A 407 27.69 -2.85 11.35
N MET A 408 27.04 -2.08 12.22
CA MET A 408 27.39 -2.04 13.63
C MET A 408 26.50 -2.98 14.42
N ARG A 409 27.12 -3.79 15.28
CA ARG A 409 26.43 -4.64 16.24
C ARG A 409 26.88 -4.24 17.64
N SER A 410 25.96 -4.21 18.60
CA SER A 410 26.30 -4.09 20.01
C SER A 410 25.87 -5.33 20.76
N GLN A 411 26.75 -5.83 21.64
CA GLN A 411 26.46 -6.90 22.59
C GLN A 411 26.70 -6.38 23.99
N SER A 412 25.77 -6.64 24.90
CA SER A 412 25.93 -6.24 26.30
C SER A 412 26.76 -7.30 27.03
N ALA A 413 27.90 -6.90 27.59
CA ALA A 413 28.79 -7.78 28.35
C ALA A 413 29.20 -7.11 29.67
N TYR A 414 29.65 -7.89 30.64
CA TYR A 414 30.27 -7.38 31.87
C TYR A 414 31.64 -8.01 32.07
N GLN A 415 32.55 -7.27 32.72
CA GLN A 415 33.86 -7.78 33.08
C GLN A 415 33.88 -8.19 34.56
N ASP A 416 34.37 -9.40 34.85
CA ASP A 416 34.68 -9.85 36.21
C ASP A 416 36.12 -10.41 36.24
N ASP A 417 36.95 -9.87 37.12
CA ASP A 417 38.38 -10.17 37.27
C ASP A 417 39.19 -10.18 35.95
N GLY A 418 38.92 -9.20 35.07
CA GLY A 418 39.57 -9.07 33.75
C GLY A 418 39.08 -10.06 32.69
N THR A 419 38.09 -10.89 33.02
CA THR A 419 37.44 -11.82 32.09
C THR A 419 36.09 -11.25 31.66
N TRP A 420 35.80 -11.33 30.35
CA TRP A 420 34.55 -10.85 29.77
C TRP A 420 33.46 -11.92 29.80
N TYR A 421 32.26 -11.53 30.23
CA TYR A 421 31.08 -12.40 30.31
C TYR A 421 29.91 -11.77 29.57
N VAL A 422 29.23 -12.56 28.74
CA VAL A 422 28.00 -12.13 28.04
C VAL A 422 26.85 -12.05 29.05
N LEU A 423 26.03 -11.00 28.96
CA LEU A 423 24.80 -10.92 29.77
C LEU A 423 23.78 -11.96 29.27
N ASN A 424 23.10 -12.64 30.19
CA ASN A 424 22.04 -13.60 29.85
C ASN A 424 20.71 -13.12 30.48
N PRO A 425 19.65 -12.89 29.69
CA PRO A 425 19.57 -13.05 28.23
C PRO A 425 20.45 -12.05 27.48
N ASP A 426 20.99 -12.52 26.36
CA ASP A 426 21.86 -11.73 25.50
C ASP A 426 21.03 -10.67 24.78
N ASN A 427 21.43 -9.41 24.93
CA ASN A 427 20.75 -8.27 24.32
C ASN A 427 21.65 -7.73 23.22
N TRP A 428 21.25 -7.99 21.97
CA TRP A 428 21.89 -7.44 20.78
C TRP A 428 21.18 -6.19 20.30
N LEU A 429 21.96 -5.20 19.87
CA LEU A 429 21.48 -4.11 19.05
C LEU A 429 22.19 -4.17 17.69
N VAL A 430 21.44 -4.31 16.60
CA VAL A 430 21.99 -4.37 15.25
C VAL A 430 21.53 -3.14 14.48
N THR A 431 22.46 -2.39 13.89
CA THR A 431 22.10 -1.26 13.03
C THR A 431 21.65 -1.75 11.65
N PRO A 432 20.87 -0.95 10.91
CA PRO A 432 20.76 -1.12 9.47
C PRO A 432 22.13 -1.17 8.79
N GLN A 433 22.19 -1.74 7.58
CA GLN A 433 23.41 -1.73 6.77
C GLN A 433 23.81 -0.30 6.43
N ILE A 434 25.07 0.00 6.71
CA ILE A 434 25.65 1.31 6.45
C ILE A 434 26.32 1.22 5.09
N TYR A 435 25.69 1.86 4.11
CA TYR A 435 26.23 1.99 2.75
C TYR A 435 27.24 3.13 2.75
N MET A 436 28.51 2.79 2.49
CA MET A 436 29.59 3.76 2.39
C MET A 436 30.09 3.75 0.95
N SER A 437 29.66 4.74 0.17
CA SER A 437 29.87 4.75 -1.28
C SER A 437 31.32 5.02 -1.71
N GLU A 438 32.17 5.55 -0.83
CA GLU A 438 33.63 5.65 -0.97
C GLU A 438 34.14 6.28 0.34
N ILE A 439 35.01 5.62 1.10
CA ILE A 439 35.72 6.26 2.22
C ILE A 439 37.09 6.64 1.71
N SER A 440 37.36 7.94 1.55
CA SER A 440 38.73 8.39 1.38
C SER A 440 39.45 8.34 2.74
N GLY A 441 40.76 8.02 2.74
CA GLY A 441 41.49 7.56 3.93
C GLY A 441 41.55 8.51 5.15
N ASP A 442 40.97 9.70 5.07
CA ASP A 442 40.96 10.72 6.12
C ASP A 442 39.53 11.18 6.53
N GLU A 443 38.46 10.58 6.00
CA GLU A 443 37.08 10.98 6.31
C GLU A 443 36.58 10.36 7.63
N ILE A 444 36.11 11.22 8.52
CA ILE A 444 35.39 10.83 9.74
C ILE A 444 33.91 10.76 9.41
N ILE A 445 33.31 9.58 9.52
CA ILE A 445 31.87 9.38 9.39
C ILE A 445 31.28 9.37 10.80
N GLU A 446 30.48 10.37 11.13
CA GLU A 446 29.73 10.43 12.39
C GLU A 446 28.33 9.87 12.17
N LEU A 447 28.01 8.78 12.86
CA LEU A 447 26.70 8.12 12.82
C LEU A 447 26.00 8.36 14.15
N SER A 448 24.83 8.99 14.10
CA SER A 448 24.01 9.25 15.28
C SER A 448 22.75 8.39 15.24
N PHE A 449 22.63 7.44 16.17
CA PHE A 449 21.45 6.61 16.34
C PHE A 449 20.67 7.05 17.58
N LYS A 450 19.34 7.21 17.45
CA LYS A 450 18.46 7.37 18.61
C LYS A 450 17.89 6.00 18.98
N ILE A 451 18.48 5.38 20.00
CA ILE A 451 18.04 4.08 20.48
C ILE A 451 16.92 4.30 21.50
N GLY A 452 15.72 3.75 21.21
CA GLY A 452 14.66 3.66 22.21
C GLY A 452 14.94 2.49 23.14
N THR A 453 15.05 2.73 24.45
CA THR A 453 15.18 1.65 25.44
C THR A 453 13.83 0.94 25.60
N GLY A 454 13.66 -0.16 24.87
CA GLY A 454 12.51 -1.05 24.97
C GLY A 454 12.91 -2.45 25.44
N ALA A 455 13.77 -2.57 26.45
CA ALA A 455 14.15 -3.88 26.98
C ALA A 455 12.95 -4.50 27.74
N GLN A 456 12.32 -5.52 27.17
CA GLN A 456 11.33 -6.37 27.84
C GLN A 456 11.99 -7.58 28.51
N THR A 457 13.08 -7.37 29.25
CA THR A 457 13.74 -8.43 30.02
C THR A 457 13.53 -8.20 31.51
N PRO A 458 12.61 -8.95 32.16
CA PRO A 458 12.35 -8.82 33.59
C PRO A 458 13.57 -9.30 34.38
N GLY A 459 14.37 -8.38 34.92
CA GLY A 459 15.47 -8.74 35.83
C GLY A 459 16.61 -7.73 35.90
N PHE A 460 16.83 -6.95 34.85
CA PHE A 460 17.88 -5.93 34.81
C PHE A 460 17.23 -4.58 34.54
N LYS A 461 17.23 -3.72 35.57
CA LYS A 461 16.79 -2.33 35.53
C LYS A 461 17.97 -1.42 35.76
#